data_AF-A0AAJ2QE94-F1
#
_entry.id   AF-A0AAJ2QE94-F1
#
_cell.length_a   1.000
_cell.length_b   1.000
_cell.length_c   1.000
_cell.angle_alpha   90.00
_cell.angle_beta   90.00
_cell.angle_gamma   90.00
#
_symmetry.space_group_name_H-M   'P 1'
#
loop_
_entity.id
_entity.type
_entity.pdbx_description
1 polymer ?
#
loop_
_entity_poly.entity_id
_entity_poly.type
_entity_poly.pdbx_seq_one_letter_code
_entity_poly.pdbx_strand_id
1 'polypeptide(L)'
;MPYDRTVQLHTGFEEAAQAVRHALAEQGFGVLTEIDVQATLRNKLGHDMEPYLILGACNPALAHRALEADRAVGLLLPCNVVVRAADNRVLVQAIDPGTMVTLTELDAMVPVAEEATRRLDSALAFLQETYG
;
A
#
# COMPACT_ATOMS: atom_id res chain seq x y z
N MET A 1 2.95 -16.23 7.91
CA MET A 1 3.89 -15.14 7.56
C MET A 1 3.08 -13.86 7.48
N PRO A 2 3.59 -12.71 7.96
CA PRO A 2 2.93 -11.43 7.71
C PRO A 2 2.81 -11.22 6.20
N TYR A 3 1.67 -10.71 5.73
CA TYR A 3 1.41 -10.39 4.33
C TYR A 3 1.55 -8.88 4.06
N ASP A 4 2.08 -8.15 5.04
CA ASP A 4 2.19 -6.71 5.08
C ASP A 4 3.60 -6.26 5.48
N ARG A 5 3.91 -5.02 5.12
CA ARG A 5 5.12 -4.27 5.44
C ARG A 5 4.68 -3.02 6.18
N THR A 6 5.07 -2.89 7.44
CA THR A 6 4.51 -1.88 8.35
C THR A 6 5.56 -0.94 8.92
N VAL A 7 5.26 0.36 8.92
CA VAL A 7 6.02 1.42 9.62
C VAL A 7 5.07 2.24 10.49
N GLN A 8 5.63 2.92 11.49
CA GLN A 8 4.86 3.78 12.40
C GLN A 8 5.37 5.21 12.32
N LEU A 9 4.46 6.16 12.21
CA LEU A 9 4.78 7.58 12.09
C LEU A 9 4.23 8.36 13.29
N HIS A 10 5.03 9.31 13.76
CA HIS A 10 4.77 10.23 14.86
C HIS A 10 4.29 11.60 14.33
N THR A 11 3.18 11.58 13.60
CA THR A 11 2.58 12.75 12.94
C THR A 11 1.05 12.67 12.98
N GLY A 12 0.37 13.74 12.55
CA GLY A 12 -1.07 13.74 12.33
C GLY A 12 -1.47 12.89 11.12
N PHE A 13 -2.72 12.42 11.12
CA PHE A 13 -3.25 11.53 10.09
C PHE A 13 -3.16 12.11 8.67
N GLU A 14 -3.59 13.36 8.48
CA GLU A 14 -3.57 14.02 7.17
C GLU A 14 -2.15 14.20 6.63
N GLU A 15 -1.21 14.57 7.52
CA GLU A 15 0.19 14.72 7.15
C GLU A 15 0.80 13.37 6.77
N ALA A 16 0.54 12.31 7.54
CA ALA A 16 0.95 10.95 7.17
C ALA A 16 0.38 10.53 5.81
N ALA A 17 -0.91 10.76 5.57
CA ALA A 17 -1.54 10.39 4.31
C ALA A 17 -0.89 11.14 3.12
N GLN A 18 -0.58 12.43 3.27
CA GLN A 18 0.13 13.21 2.24
C GLN A 18 1.56 12.70 2.03
N ALA A 19 2.30 12.45 3.12
CA ALA A 19 3.65 11.92 3.08
C ALA A 19 3.71 10.57 2.37
N VAL A 20 2.74 9.68 2.64
CA VAL A 20 2.63 8.36 1.98
C VAL A 20 2.43 8.52 0.48
N ARG A 21 1.52 9.41 0.04
CA ARG A 21 1.31 9.66 -1.39
C ARG A 21 2.58 10.19 -2.07
N HIS A 22 3.30 11.09 -1.40
CA HIS A 22 4.58 11.60 -1.89
C HIS A 22 5.65 10.51 -1.97
N ALA A 23 5.86 9.74 -0.90
CA ALA A 23 6.86 8.68 -0.84
C ALA A 23 6.61 7.60 -1.92
N LEU A 24 5.35 7.23 -2.15
CA LEU A 24 4.97 6.32 -3.23
C LEU A 24 5.30 6.90 -4.61
N ALA A 25 4.99 8.18 -4.84
CA ALA A 25 5.27 8.86 -6.11
C ALA A 25 6.77 8.92 -6.43
N GLU A 26 7.63 9.21 -5.44
CA GLU A 26 9.10 9.19 -5.61
C GLU A 26 9.63 7.80 -6.03
N GLN A 27 8.91 6.73 -5.69
CA GLN A 27 9.24 5.36 -6.08
C GLN A 27 8.54 4.91 -7.38
N GLY A 28 7.84 5.82 -8.04
CA GLY A 28 7.15 5.59 -9.31
C GLY A 28 5.77 4.94 -9.18
N PHE A 29 5.18 4.95 -7.98
CA PHE A 29 3.80 4.51 -7.77
C PHE A 29 2.85 5.71 -7.81
N GLY A 30 1.81 5.63 -8.65
CA GLY A 30 0.65 6.52 -8.56
C GLY A 30 -0.43 5.93 -7.65
N VAL A 31 -1.23 6.76 -7.00
CA VAL A 31 -2.44 6.33 -6.29
C VAL A 31 -3.62 6.36 -7.26
N LEU A 32 -4.12 5.19 -7.66
CA LEU A 32 -5.22 5.05 -8.61
C LEU A 32 -6.59 5.12 -7.95
N THR A 33 -6.66 4.62 -6.72
CA THR A 33 -7.89 4.55 -5.95
C THR A 33 -7.62 4.92 -4.51
N GLU A 34 -8.62 5.50 -3.88
CA GLU A 34 -8.58 5.86 -2.46
C GLU A 34 -9.94 5.50 -1.86
N ILE A 35 -9.89 4.75 -0.76
CA ILE A 35 -11.08 4.31 -0.04
C ILE A 35 -11.00 4.86 1.37
N ASP A 36 -11.93 5.75 1.70
CA ASP A 36 -12.16 6.20 3.07
C ASP A 36 -13.09 5.22 3.79
N VAL A 37 -12.49 4.33 4.57
CA VAL A 37 -13.20 3.28 5.30
C VAL A 37 -14.02 3.89 6.44
N GLN A 38 -13.47 4.88 7.13
CA GLN A 38 -14.15 5.58 8.23
C GLN A 38 -15.45 6.23 7.74
N ALA A 39 -15.37 7.04 6.68
CA ALA A 39 -16.53 7.69 6.09
C ALA A 39 -17.53 6.65 5.54
N THR A 40 -17.04 5.58 4.91
CA THR A 40 -17.90 4.53 4.36
C THR A 40 -18.70 3.81 5.45
N LEU A 41 -18.05 3.35 6.53
CA LEU A 41 -18.73 2.65 7.62
C LEU A 41 -19.67 3.58 8.40
N ARG A 42 -19.28 4.84 8.60
CA ARG A 42 -20.16 5.86 9.16
C ARG A 42 -21.44 6.00 8.36
N ASN A 43 -21.30 6.24 7.05
CA ASN A 43 -22.42 6.59 6.18
C ASN A 43 -23.35 5.41 5.90
N LYS A 44 -22.81 4.18 5.86
CA LYS A 44 -23.59 2.99 5.51
C LYS A 44 -24.13 2.25 6.72
N LEU A 45 -23.40 2.25 7.83
CA LEU A 45 -23.72 1.44 9.00
C LEU A 45 -23.91 2.26 10.29
N GLY A 46 -23.66 3.58 10.25
CA GLY A 46 -23.68 4.42 11.46
C GLY A 46 -22.54 4.13 12.43
N HIS A 47 -21.51 3.40 12.00
CA HIS A 47 -20.43 2.92 12.87
C HIS A 47 -19.29 3.94 12.96
N ASP A 48 -18.91 4.29 14.20
CA ASP A 48 -17.71 5.05 14.53
C ASP A 48 -16.45 4.17 14.42
N MET A 49 -15.41 4.66 13.76
CA MET A 49 -14.07 4.07 13.82
C MET A 49 -13.00 5.16 13.69
N GLU A 50 -11.73 4.80 13.91
CA GLU A 50 -10.58 5.67 13.71
C GLU A 50 -10.40 6.09 12.22
N PRO A 51 -9.68 7.19 11.93
CA PRO A 51 -9.28 7.51 10.56
C PRO A 51 -8.56 6.34 9.89
N TYR A 52 -9.06 5.93 8.72
CA TYR A 52 -8.61 4.73 8.03
C TYR A 52 -8.79 4.88 6.52
N LEU A 53 -7.67 4.99 5.80
CA LEU A 53 -7.60 5.05 4.35
C LEU A 53 -6.97 3.79 3.77
N ILE A 54 -7.47 3.34 2.62
CA ILE A 54 -6.82 2.35 1.76
C ILE A 54 -6.47 3.03 0.43
N LEU A 55 -5.17 3.12 0.14
CA LEU A 55 -4.65 3.66 -1.10
C LEU A 55 -4.31 2.51 -2.05
N GLY A 56 -4.78 2.58 -3.29
CA GLY A 56 -4.40 1.66 -4.35
C GLY A 56 -3.19 2.18 -5.11
N ALA A 57 -1.99 1.77 -4.69
CA ALA A 57 -0.72 2.18 -5.29
C ALA A 57 -0.37 1.31 -6.50
N CYS A 58 -0.04 1.93 -7.63
CA CYS A 58 0.29 1.21 -8.87
C CYS A 58 1.51 1.82 -9.56
N ASN A 59 2.48 0.98 -9.90
CA ASN A 59 3.55 1.30 -10.84
C ASN A 59 3.18 0.70 -12.21
N PRO A 60 2.89 1.52 -13.24
CA PRO A 60 2.38 1.03 -14.52
C PRO A 60 3.29 0.02 -15.22
N ALA A 61 4.62 0.18 -15.12
CA ALA A 61 5.57 -0.73 -15.75
C ALA A 61 5.57 -2.11 -15.08
N LEU A 62 5.44 -2.14 -13.75
CA LEU A 62 5.32 -3.39 -12.99
C LEU A 62 3.97 -4.06 -13.22
N ALA A 63 2.88 -3.30 -13.17
CA ALA A 63 1.53 -3.81 -13.44
C ALA A 63 1.42 -4.40 -14.85
N HIS A 64 1.97 -3.73 -15.87
CA HIS A 64 2.03 -4.26 -17.23
C HIS A 64 2.78 -5.59 -17.30
N ARG A 65 3.96 -5.68 -16.70
CA ARG A 65 4.75 -6.93 -16.67
C ARG A 65 4.00 -8.06 -15.94
N ALA A 66 3.33 -7.76 -14.84
CA ALA A 66 2.51 -8.74 -14.13
C ALA A 66 1.36 -9.26 -15.01
N LEU A 67 0.63 -8.35 -15.67
CA LEU A 67 -0.49 -8.69 -16.55
C LEU A 67 -0.07 -9.48 -17.79
N GLU A 68 1.15 -9.26 -18.30
CA GLU A 68 1.72 -10.07 -19.38
C GLU A 68 2.09 -11.48 -18.93
N ALA A 69 2.50 -11.66 -17.67
CA ALA A 69 2.77 -12.98 -17.10
C ALA A 69 1.47 -13.76 -16.81
N ASP A 70 0.48 -13.09 -16.23
CA ASP A 70 -0.85 -13.64 -15.98
C ASP A 70 -1.92 -12.53 -15.97
N ARG A 71 -2.89 -12.63 -16.87
CA ARG A 71 -3.99 -11.65 -16.95
C ARG A 71 -4.91 -11.70 -15.74
N ALA A 72 -5.01 -12.84 -15.05
CA ALA A 72 -5.82 -12.98 -13.84
C ALA A 72 -5.22 -12.22 -12.64
N VAL A 73 -3.94 -11.85 -12.69
CA VAL A 73 -3.27 -11.08 -11.63
C VAL A 73 -3.93 -9.72 -11.36
N GLY A 74 -4.77 -9.22 -12.28
CA GLY A 74 -5.56 -8.01 -12.06
C GLY A 74 -6.46 -8.07 -10.82
N LEU A 75 -6.81 -9.27 -10.32
CA LEU A 75 -7.51 -9.46 -9.05
C LEU A 75 -6.69 -9.06 -7.82
N LEU A 76 -5.36 -8.97 -7.97
CA LEU A 76 -4.39 -8.65 -6.93
C LEU A 76 -3.78 -7.24 -7.11
N LEU A 77 -4.27 -6.46 -8.07
CA LEU A 77 -3.86 -5.08 -8.34
C LEU A 77 -4.98 -4.11 -7.95
N PRO A 78 -4.67 -2.86 -7.54
CA PRO A 78 -3.33 -2.32 -7.26
C PRO A 78 -2.74 -2.80 -5.93
N CYS A 79 -1.50 -2.41 -5.62
CA CYS A 79 -0.91 -2.68 -4.31
C CYS A 79 -1.61 -1.84 -3.23
N ASN A 80 -2.30 -2.49 -2.31
CA ASN A 80 -2.94 -1.79 -1.19
C ASN A 80 -1.90 -1.22 -0.22
N VAL A 81 -2.07 0.05 0.14
CA VAL A 81 -1.34 0.74 1.21
C VAL A 81 -2.37 1.33 2.18
N VAL A 82 -2.41 0.80 3.39
CA VAL A 82 -3.29 1.26 4.46
C VAL A 82 -2.60 2.39 5.23
N VAL A 83 -3.33 3.47 5.48
CA VAL A 83 -2.93 4.54 6.40
C VAL A 83 -4.02 4.64 7.46
N ARG A 84 -3.71 4.34 8.73
CA ARG A 84 -4.69 4.36 9.81
C ARG A 84 -4.13 4.97 11.09
N ALA A 85 -4.96 5.68 11.83
CA ALA A 85 -4.59 6.16 13.15
C ALA A 85 -4.47 4.99 14.14
N ALA A 86 -3.53 5.08 15.08
CA ALA A 86 -3.37 4.13 16.17
C ALA A 86 -2.80 4.86 17.39
N ASP A 87 -3.63 5.07 18.42
CA ASP A 87 -3.30 5.86 19.59
C ASP A 87 -2.73 7.25 19.21
N ASN A 88 -1.48 7.54 19.58
CA ASN A 88 -0.78 8.78 19.27
C ASN A 88 0.15 8.67 18.04
N ARG A 89 -0.15 7.73 17.14
CA ARG A 89 0.67 7.42 15.95
C ARG A 89 -0.22 7.16 14.75
N VAL A 90 0.40 7.09 13.58
CA VAL A 90 -0.21 6.61 12.33
C VAL A 90 0.54 5.36 11.89
N LEU A 91 -0.18 4.31 11.57
CA LEU A 91 0.37 3.09 10.99
C LEU A 91 0.21 3.13 9.48
N VAL A 92 1.29 2.86 8.77
CA VAL A 92 1.32 2.71 7.33
C VAL A 92 1.68 1.27 7.01
N GLN A 93 0.79 0.56 6.31
CA GLN A 93 0.94 -0.86 6.01
C GLN A 93 0.77 -1.10 4.51
N ALA A 94 1.84 -1.47 3.81
CA ALA A 94 1.77 -1.87 2.41
C ALA A 94 1.64 -3.39 2.29
N ILE A 95 0.84 -3.89 1.35
CA ILE A 95 0.82 -5.32 1.04
C ILE A 95 2.22 -5.78 0.61
N ASP A 96 2.64 -6.96 1.06
CA ASP A 96 3.88 -7.59 0.59
C ASP A 96 3.67 -8.14 -0.83
N PRO A 97 4.36 -7.61 -1.87
CA PRO A 97 4.25 -8.13 -3.23
C PRO A 97 4.63 -9.62 -3.35
N GLY A 98 5.42 -10.18 -2.42
CA GLY A 98 5.71 -11.62 -2.37
C GLY A 98 4.46 -12.48 -2.17
N THR A 99 3.40 -11.93 -1.58
CA THR A 99 2.10 -12.60 -1.44
C THR A 99 1.50 -12.93 -2.81
N MET A 100 1.70 -12.07 -3.81
CA MET A 100 1.23 -12.30 -5.18
C MET A 100 1.91 -13.51 -5.83
N VAL A 101 3.21 -13.70 -5.60
CA VAL A 101 3.93 -14.90 -6.07
C VAL A 101 3.37 -16.16 -5.42
N THR A 102 3.11 -16.10 -4.11
CA THR A 102 2.55 -17.24 -3.36
C THR A 102 1.16 -17.62 -3.84
N LEU A 103 0.31 -16.63 -4.16
CA LEU A 103 -1.07 -16.87 -4.61
C LEU A 103 -1.18 -17.34 -6.06
N THR A 104 -0.25 -16.89 -6.92
CA THR A 104 -0.26 -17.25 -8.34
C THR A 104 0.52 -18.52 -8.63
N GLU A 105 1.48 -18.89 -7.76
CA GLU A 105 2.43 -19.99 -7.97
C GLU A 105 3.23 -19.85 -9.27
N LEU A 106 3.47 -18.61 -9.73
CA LEU A 106 4.17 -18.30 -10.97
C LEU A 106 5.57 -17.74 -10.71
N ASP A 107 6.60 -18.51 -11.08
CA ASP A 107 8.01 -18.07 -11.03
C ASP A 107 8.25 -16.80 -11.86
N ALA A 108 7.50 -16.62 -12.96
CA ALA A 108 7.55 -15.42 -13.80
C ALA A 108 7.18 -14.13 -13.04
N MET A 109 6.49 -14.24 -11.90
CA MET A 109 6.08 -13.13 -11.06
C MET A 109 7.18 -12.68 -10.09
N VAL A 110 8.17 -13.53 -9.80
CA VAL A 110 9.25 -13.26 -8.84
C VAL A 110 9.97 -11.94 -9.14
N PRO A 111 10.45 -11.67 -10.38
CA PRO A 111 11.18 -10.43 -10.65
C PRO A 111 10.32 -9.16 -10.56
N VAL A 112 9.00 -9.30 -10.72
CA VAL A 112 8.06 -8.17 -10.55
C VAL A 112 7.84 -7.91 -9.06
N ALA A 113 7.62 -8.96 -8.28
CA ALA A 113 7.43 -8.87 -6.84
C ALA A 113 8.67 -8.35 -6.11
N GLU A 114 9.88 -8.77 -6.50
CA GLU A 114 11.13 -8.27 -5.91
C GLU A 114 11.35 -6.78 -6.18
N GLU A 115 11.09 -6.31 -7.41
CA GLU A 115 11.20 -4.89 -7.75
C GLU A 115 10.13 -4.05 -7.04
N ALA A 116 8.88 -4.53 -7.00
CA ALA A 116 7.80 -3.87 -6.25
C ALA A 116 8.13 -3.78 -4.76
N THR A 117 8.65 -4.87 -4.20
CA THR A 117 9.10 -4.96 -2.81
C THR A 117 10.15 -3.91 -2.51
N ARG A 118 11.23 -3.86 -3.29
CA ARG A 118 12.32 -2.92 -3.05
C ARG A 118 11.84 -1.47 -3.09
N ARG A 119 10.94 -1.14 -4.01
CA ARG A 119 10.38 0.21 -4.14
C ARG A 119 9.44 0.57 -2.99
N LEU A 120 8.56 -0.33 -2.57
CA LEU A 120 7.71 -0.12 -1.40
C LEU A 120 8.55 0.02 -0.14
N ASP A 121 9.57 -0.83 0.06
CA ASP A 121 10.49 -0.74 1.19
C ASP A 121 11.23 0.61 1.20
N SER A 122 11.69 1.12 0.05
CA SER A 122 12.29 2.45 -0.04
C SER A 122 11.31 3.57 0.35
N ALA A 123 10.04 3.50 -0.09
CA ALA A 123 9.03 4.48 0.30
C ALA A 123 8.75 4.42 1.81
N LEU A 124 8.62 3.22 2.38
CA LEU A 124 8.37 3.03 3.81
C LEU A 124 9.58 3.45 4.66
N ALA A 125 10.81 3.18 4.20
CA ALA A 125 12.04 3.62 4.86
C ALA A 125 12.13 5.14 4.93
N PHE A 126 11.86 5.84 3.81
CA PHE A 126 11.80 7.30 3.80
C PHE A 126 10.80 7.85 4.83
N LEU A 127 9.61 7.25 4.93
CA LEU A 127 8.61 7.66 5.92
C LEU A 127 9.10 7.42 7.36
N GLN A 128 9.66 6.24 7.63
CA GLN A 128 10.18 5.89 8.95
C GLN A 128 11.37 6.77 9.37
N GLU A 129 12.25 7.16 8.44
CA GLU A 129 13.37 8.05 8.73
C GLU A 129 12.93 9.50 8.98
N THR A 130 11.86 9.94 8.29
CA THR A 130 11.40 11.34 8.36
C THR A 130 10.42 11.59 9.50
N TYR A 131 9.54 10.62 9.77
CA TYR A 131 8.41 10.78 10.70
C TYR A 131 8.37 9.72 11.80
N GLY A 132 9.30 8.75 11.81
CA GLY A 132 9.26 7.60 12.72
C GLY A 132 9.89 7.81 14.09
#